data_AF-A0A8T0JXB7-F1
#
_entry.id   AF-A0A8T0JXB7-F1
#
_cell.length_a   1.000
_cell.length_b   1.000
_cell.length_c   1.000
_cell.angle_alpha   90.00
_cell.angle_beta   90.00
_cell.angle_gamma   90.00
#
_symmetry.space_group_name_H-M   'P 1'
#
loop_
_entity.id
_entity.type
_entity.pdbx_description
1 polymer ?
#
loop_
_entity_poly.entity_id
_entity_poly.type
_entity_poly.pdbx_seq_one_letter_code
_entity_poly.pdbx_strand_id
1 'polypeptide(L)'
;MKSFNDFYVDKEEEFVIRFQELKERIERLKDKSSHSEMYTSDCEFSEEMMDIRKDLVTIHGEMVLLKNYSSLNFAGLIKILKKYDKRTGGLLRLPFTQFVLRQPFFTTEPLTRLVHECEENLELLFPLKAEVIQSSPSPENPARPPVDCATNALPEASSTLGEETMYIYRSTLAAMRVIKGLQKASSTSNPFSFSSLFSNQDGDGTGAVTAEHSAANSPVSQFCVR
;
A
#
# COMPACT_ATOMS: atom_id res chain seq x y z
N MET A 1 -12.54 26.30 12.97
CA MET A 1 -13.26 25.00 12.89
C MET A 1 -14.24 25.00 11.75
N LYS A 2 -15.18 25.95 11.67
CA LYS A 2 -16.16 26.04 10.57
C LYS A 2 -15.54 25.88 9.18
N SER A 3 -14.51 26.65 8.84
CA SER A 3 -13.82 26.54 7.55
C SER A 3 -13.22 25.16 7.25
N PHE A 4 -12.74 24.43 8.26
CA PHE A 4 -12.21 23.07 8.07
C PHE A 4 -13.33 22.07 7.85
N ASN A 5 -14.43 22.23 8.57
CA ASN A 5 -15.61 21.37 8.45
C ASN A 5 -16.29 21.56 7.10
N ASP A 6 -16.55 22.82 6.71
CA ASP A 6 -17.22 23.16 5.46
C ASP A 6 -16.42 22.58 4.27
N PHE A 7 -15.10 22.87 4.20
CA PHE A 7 -14.24 22.31 3.16
C PHE A 7 -14.22 20.77 3.14
N TYR A 8 -14.17 20.13 4.31
CA TYR A 8 -14.12 18.67 4.39
C TYR A 8 -15.42 18.02 3.93
N VAL A 9 -16.56 18.54 4.41
CA VAL A 9 -17.89 18.02 4.06
C VAL A 9 -18.15 18.23 2.57
N ASP A 10 -17.89 19.42 2.03
CA ASP A 10 -18.08 19.71 0.60
C ASP A 10 -17.27 18.71 -0.26
N LYS A 11 -16.03 18.40 0.15
CA LYS A 11 -15.19 17.44 -0.58
C LYS A 11 -15.60 15.99 -0.41
N GLU A 12 -16.01 15.59 0.79
CA GLU A 12 -16.54 14.24 1.02
C GLU A 12 -17.80 14.00 0.17
N GLU A 13 -18.72 14.96 0.12
CA GLU A 13 -19.93 14.90 -0.72
C GLU A 13 -19.59 14.84 -2.22
N GLU A 14 -18.63 15.65 -2.69
CA GLU A 14 -18.14 15.60 -4.08
C GLU A 14 -17.62 14.20 -4.44
N PHE A 15 -16.88 13.55 -3.54
CA PHE A 15 -16.37 12.20 -3.77
C PHE A 15 -17.46 11.15 -3.80
N VAL A 16 -18.47 11.24 -2.93
CA VAL A 16 -19.63 10.33 -2.97
C VAL A 16 -20.30 10.37 -4.35
N ILE A 17 -20.55 11.58 -4.87
CA ILE A 17 -21.21 11.77 -6.16
C ILE A 17 -20.34 11.21 -7.30
N ARG A 18 -19.09 11.65 -7.40
CA ARG A 18 -18.19 11.22 -8.48
C ARG A 18 -17.90 9.72 -8.46
N PHE A 19 -17.80 9.12 -7.26
CA PHE A 19 -17.57 7.69 -7.15
C PHE A 19 -18.79 6.88 -7.57
N GLN A 20 -20.00 7.35 -7.24
CA GLN A 20 -21.24 6.74 -7.68
C GLN A 20 -21.40 6.80 -9.21
N GLU A 21 -21.10 7.94 -9.83
CA GLU A 21 -21.09 8.09 -11.30
C GLU A 21 -20.10 7.14 -11.98
N LEU A 22 -18.93 6.91 -11.36
CA LEU A 22 -17.94 5.94 -11.85
C LEU A 22 -18.47 4.51 -11.78
N LYS A 23 -19.14 4.11 -10.68
CA LYS A 23 -19.77 2.78 -10.55
C LYS A 23 -20.81 2.54 -11.65
N GLU A 24 -21.63 3.54 -11.95
CA GLU A 24 -22.63 3.47 -13.03
C GLU A 24 -21.99 3.42 -14.43
N ARG A 25 -20.86 4.09 -14.65
CA ARG A 25 -20.09 3.96 -15.91
C ARG A 25 -19.54 2.56 -16.08
N ILE A 26 -19.01 1.95 -15.02
CA ILE A 26 -18.49 0.57 -15.03
C ILE A 26 -19.60 -0.43 -15.38
N GLU A 27 -20.76 -0.29 -14.76
CA GLU A 27 -21.90 -1.18 -15.01
C GLU A 27 -22.39 -1.09 -16.46
N ARG A 28 -22.60 0.13 -16.96
CA ARG A 28 -22.98 0.35 -18.38
C ARG A 28 -21.96 -0.22 -19.36
N LEU A 29 -20.67 -0.09 -19.06
CA LEU A 29 -19.62 -0.63 -19.91
C LEU A 29 -19.68 -2.17 -19.96
N LYS A 30 -19.92 -2.82 -18.82
CA LYS A 30 -20.10 -4.28 -18.74
C LYS A 30 -21.34 -4.76 -19.50
N ASP A 31 -22.44 -4.01 -19.45
CA ASP A 31 -23.65 -4.38 -20.18
C ASP A 31 -23.43 -4.30 -21.70
N LYS A 32 -22.73 -3.26 -22.18
CA LYS A 32 -22.36 -3.12 -23.60
C LYS A 32 -21.53 -4.29 -24.10
N SER A 33 -20.58 -4.81 -23.31
CA SER A 33 -19.74 -5.94 -23.74
C SER A 33 -20.50 -7.26 -23.84
N SER A 34 -21.59 -7.41 -23.09
CA SER A 34 -22.45 -8.60 -23.17
C SER A 34 -23.35 -8.63 -24.41
N HIS A 35 -23.57 -7.49 -25.08
CA HIS A 35 -24.48 -7.34 -26.21
C HIS A 35 -23.80 -7.03 -27.56
N SER A 36 -22.51 -6.65 -27.56
CA SER A 36 -21.78 -6.23 -28.78
C SER A 36 -21.01 -7.38 -29.42
N GLU A 37 -21.64 -8.07 -30.37
CA GLU A 37 -21.03 -9.09 -31.24
C GLU A 37 -20.66 -8.45 -32.60
N MET A 38 -19.82 -7.39 -32.62
CA MET A 38 -19.35 -6.81 -33.89
C MET A 38 -18.03 -6.01 -33.77
N TYR A 39 -17.06 -6.38 -34.62
CA TYR A 39 -15.62 -6.05 -34.68
C TYR A 39 -15.18 -4.56 -34.74
N THR A 40 -16.06 -3.58 -34.54
CA THR A 40 -15.67 -2.16 -34.47
C THR A 40 -15.56 -1.61 -33.05
N SER A 41 -16.06 -2.31 -32.02
CA SER A 41 -16.17 -1.76 -30.65
C SER A 41 -15.00 -2.07 -29.71
N ASP A 42 -14.06 -2.93 -30.08
CA ASP A 42 -13.03 -3.41 -29.12
C ASP A 42 -12.03 -2.32 -28.72
N CYS A 43 -11.64 -1.45 -29.66
CA CYS A 43 -10.75 -0.32 -29.38
C CYS A 43 -11.44 0.75 -28.51
N GLU A 44 -12.67 1.13 -28.83
CA GLU A 44 -13.46 2.10 -28.05
C GLU A 44 -13.78 1.58 -26.65
N PHE A 45 -14.13 0.29 -26.51
CA PHE A 45 -14.33 -0.36 -25.22
C PHE A 45 -13.06 -0.36 -24.36
N SER A 46 -11.90 -0.63 -24.98
CA SER A 46 -10.61 -0.59 -24.29
C SER A 46 -10.23 0.83 -23.84
N GLU A 47 -10.55 1.86 -24.64
CA GLU A 47 -10.33 3.27 -24.30
C GLU A 47 -11.24 3.72 -23.14
N GLU A 48 -12.55 3.46 -23.23
CA GLU A 48 -13.51 3.78 -22.16
C GLU A 48 -13.13 3.08 -20.84
N MET A 49 -12.65 1.83 -20.91
CA MET A 49 -12.12 1.09 -19.76
C MET A 49 -10.85 1.73 -19.18
N MET A 50 -9.94 2.22 -20.03
CA MET A 50 -8.73 2.92 -19.57
C MET A 50 -9.07 4.24 -18.87
N ASP A 51 -10.02 5.00 -19.39
CA ASP A 51 -10.47 6.24 -18.80
C ASP A 51 -11.12 6.02 -17.43
N ILE A 52 -12.01 5.03 -17.32
CA ILE A 52 -12.61 4.65 -16.02
C ILE A 52 -11.53 4.29 -15.00
N ARG A 53 -10.53 3.49 -15.39
CA ARG A 53 -9.43 3.10 -14.52
C ARG A 53 -8.61 4.31 -14.05
N LYS A 54 -8.32 5.25 -14.95
CA LYS A 54 -7.63 6.50 -14.62
C LYS A 54 -8.43 7.36 -13.64
N ASP A 55 -9.73 7.48 -13.87
CA ASP A 55 -10.64 8.25 -13.03
C ASP A 55 -10.74 7.65 -11.61
N LEU A 56 -10.80 6.31 -11.50
CA LEU A 56 -10.75 5.61 -10.20
C LEU A 56 -9.44 5.84 -9.44
N VAL A 57 -8.29 5.76 -10.11
CA VAL A 57 -7.00 6.05 -9.46
C VAL A 57 -6.94 7.50 -9.00
N THR A 58 -7.50 8.41 -9.80
CA THR A 58 -7.53 9.84 -9.48
C THR A 58 -8.39 10.11 -8.25
N ILE A 59 -9.64 9.62 -8.22
CA ILE A 59 -10.53 9.84 -7.08
C ILE A 59 -10.00 9.15 -5.80
N HIS A 60 -9.40 7.96 -5.91
CA HIS A 60 -8.73 7.31 -4.77
C HIS A 60 -7.63 8.20 -4.18
N GLY A 61 -6.74 8.72 -5.02
CA GLY A 61 -5.68 9.62 -4.59
C GLY A 61 -6.21 10.88 -3.91
N GLU A 62 -7.26 11.49 -4.48
CA GLU A 62 -7.92 12.67 -3.91
C GLU A 62 -8.55 12.39 -2.53
N MET A 63 -9.22 11.23 -2.36
CA MET A 63 -9.77 10.81 -1.07
C MET A 63 -8.66 10.58 -0.02
N VAL A 64 -7.56 9.94 -0.40
CA VAL A 64 -6.39 9.76 0.48
C VAL A 64 -5.80 11.11 0.89
N LEU A 65 -5.72 12.07 -0.02
CA LEU A 65 -5.28 13.43 0.29
C LEU A 65 -6.22 14.13 1.27
N LEU A 66 -7.54 13.92 1.18
CA LEU A 66 -8.51 14.45 2.14
C LEU A 66 -8.36 13.83 3.55
N LYS A 67 -8.02 12.53 3.65
CA LYS A 67 -7.65 11.90 4.94
C LYS A 67 -6.39 12.53 5.54
N ASN A 68 -5.39 12.80 4.70
CA ASN A 68 -4.18 13.48 5.13
C ASN A 68 -4.45 14.93 5.58
N TYR A 69 -5.33 15.64 4.87
CA TYR A 69 -5.79 16.97 5.27
C TYR A 69 -6.36 16.95 6.69
N SER A 70 -7.25 16.01 7.01
CA SER A 70 -7.80 15.85 8.36
C SER A 70 -6.69 15.68 9.41
N SER A 71 -5.77 14.74 9.16
CA SER A 71 -4.67 14.39 10.06
C SER A 71 -3.72 15.56 10.34
N LEU A 72 -3.33 16.29 9.28
CA LEU A 72 -2.43 17.44 9.39
C LEU A 72 -3.08 18.61 10.13
N ASN A 73 -4.35 18.90 9.84
CA ASN A 73 -5.08 19.97 10.53
C ASN A 73 -5.27 19.63 12.02
N PHE A 74 -5.60 18.39 12.36
CA PHE A 74 -5.69 17.96 13.75
C PHE A 74 -4.34 18.10 14.48
N ALA A 75 -3.25 17.61 13.89
CA ALA A 75 -1.91 17.76 14.47
C ALA A 75 -1.52 19.23 14.67
N GLY A 76 -1.88 20.10 13.71
CA GLY A 76 -1.71 21.56 13.81
C GLY A 76 -2.47 22.15 15.00
N LEU A 77 -3.74 21.79 15.17
CA LEU A 77 -4.56 22.24 16.31
C LEU A 77 -3.96 21.81 17.65
N ILE A 78 -3.51 20.56 17.77
CA ILE A 78 -2.86 20.08 18.99
C ILE A 78 -1.58 20.87 19.31
N LYS A 79 -0.79 21.22 18.29
CA LYS A 79 0.42 22.06 18.47
C LYS A 79 0.07 23.47 18.94
N ILE A 80 -0.99 24.08 18.39
CA ILE A 80 -1.47 25.41 18.81
C ILE A 80 -1.94 25.37 20.28
N LEU A 81 -2.75 24.38 20.65
CA LEU A 81 -3.23 24.21 22.02
C LEU A 81 -2.08 23.98 23.01
N LYS A 82 -1.11 23.13 22.65
CA LYS A 82 0.11 22.93 23.44
C LYS A 82 0.87 24.24 23.65
N LYS A 83 0.97 25.08 22.62
CA LYS A 83 1.64 26.39 22.71
C LYS A 83 0.87 27.36 23.60
N TYR A 84 -0.45 27.38 23.51
CA TYR A 84 -1.31 28.21 24.35
C TYR A 84 -1.13 27.86 25.83
N ASP A 85 -1.36 26.59 26.20
CA ASP A 85 -1.24 26.11 27.59
C ASP A 85 0.16 26.39 28.16
N LYS A 86 1.22 26.18 27.37
CA LYS A 86 2.60 26.48 27.80
C LYS A 86 2.83 27.97 28.09
N ARG A 87 2.18 28.88 27.36
CA ARG A 87 2.36 30.32 27.53
C ARG A 87 1.49 30.90 28.64
N THR A 88 0.28 30.38 28.82
CA THR A 88 -0.71 30.93 29.75
C THR A 88 -0.76 30.20 31.08
N GLY A 89 -0.17 28.99 31.16
CA GLY A 89 -0.37 28.08 32.30
C GLY A 89 -1.76 27.46 32.35
N GLY A 90 -2.60 27.67 31.32
CA GLY A 90 -3.93 27.10 31.22
C GLY A 90 -3.94 25.61 30.88
N LEU A 91 -5.15 25.01 30.87
CA LEU A 91 -5.40 23.60 30.56
C LEU A 91 -6.48 23.46 29.46
N LEU A 92 -6.41 24.29 28.41
CA LEU A 92 -7.41 24.33 27.35
C LEU A 92 -7.30 23.12 26.40
N ARG A 93 -6.12 22.49 26.29
CA ARG A 93 -5.90 21.39 25.35
C ARG A 93 -6.89 20.25 25.51
N LEU A 94 -7.16 19.81 26.75
CA LEU A 94 -8.04 18.67 27.00
C LEU A 94 -9.49 18.91 26.54
N PRO A 95 -10.20 19.94 27.06
CA PRO A 95 -11.59 20.18 26.66
C PRO A 95 -11.72 20.50 25.16
N PHE A 96 -10.75 21.22 24.57
CA PHE A 96 -10.80 21.54 23.15
C PHE A 96 -10.54 20.30 22.27
N THR A 97 -9.65 19.40 22.67
CA THR A 97 -9.42 18.15 21.93
C THR A 97 -10.71 17.32 21.89
N GLN A 98 -11.39 17.14 23.03
CA GLN A 98 -12.67 16.43 23.09
C GLN A 98 -13.75 17.07 22.20
N PHE A 99 -13.75 18.39 22.08
CA PHE A 99 -14.63 19.11 21.15
C PHE A 99 -14.29 18.81 19.68
N VAL A 100 -13.00 18.86 19.32
CA VAL A 100 -12.51 18.64 17.95
C VAL A 100 -12.76 17.21 17.46
N LEU A 101 -12.65 16.21 18.34
CA LEU A 101 -12.88 14.80 17.97
C LEU A 101 -14.32 14.52 17.48
N ARG A 102 -15.26 15.43 17.72
CA ARG A 102 -16.65 15.34 17.25
C ARG A 102 -16.95 16.18 16.02
N GLN A 103 -15.95 16.82 15.44
CA GLN A 103 -16.13 17.69 14.30
C GLN A 103 -16.05 16.89 12.99
N PRO A 104 -16.82 17.27 11.95
CA PRO A 104 -16.86 16.57 10.67
C PRO A 104 -15.48 16.29 10.07
N PHE A 105 -14.60 17.29 10.04
CA PHE A 105 -13.26 17.12 9.45
C PHE A 105 -12.39 16.08 10.17
N PHE A 106 -12.76 15.63 11.38
CA PHE A 106 -12.06 14.58 12.12
C PHE A 106 -12.75 13.21 12.00
N THR A 107 -14.07 13.17 11.77
CA THR A 107 -14.85 11.94 11.68
C THR A 107 -14.73 11.32 10.28
N THR A 108 -13.52 10.86 9.93
CA THR A 108 -13.16 10.38 8.58
C THR A 108 -13.64 8.96 8.23
N GLU A 109 -14.57 8.42 9.01
CA GLU A 109 -15.08 7.06 8.86
C GLU A 109 -15.82 6.86 7.51
N PRO A 110 -16.73 7.75 7.07
CA PRO A 110 -17.40 7.59 5.78
C PRO A 110 -16.41 7.63 4.61
N LEU A 111 -15.51 8.63 4.58
CA LEU A 111 -14.43 8.71 3.61
C LEU A 111 -13.54 7.45 3.58
N THR A 112 -13.25 6.85 4.75
CA THR A 112 -12.44 5.62 4.81
C THR A 112 -13.14 4.44 4.15
N ARG A 113 -14.46 4.31 4.29
CA ARG A 113 -15.24 3.28 3.60
C ARG A 113 -15.21 3.49 2.08
N LEU A 114 -15.38 4.73 1.62
CA LEU A 114 -15.30 5.05 0.19
C LEU A 114 -13.93 4.70 -0.41
N VAL A 115 -12.84 4.96 0.32
CA VAL A 115 -11.49 4.56 -0.11
C VAL A 115 -11.39 3.04 -0.28
N HIS A 116 -11.88 2.26 0.69
CA HIS A 116 -11.85 0.81 0.60
C HIS A 116 -12.73 0.26 -0.54
N GLU A 117 -13.95 0.79 -0.71
CA GLU A 117 -14.79 0.43 -1.86
C GLU A 117 -14.10 0.76 -3.20
N CYS A 118 -13.37 1.87 -3.26
CA CYS A 118 -12.62 2.25 -4.46
C CYS A 118 -11.43 1.30 -4.72
N GLU A 119 -10.74 0.85 -3.67
CA GLU A 119 -9.66 -0.15 -3.74
C GLU A 119 -10.18 -1.47 -4.30
N GLU A 120 -11.32 -1.96 -3.80
CA GLU A 120 -11.97 -3.18 -4.30
C GLU A 120 -12.34 -3.07 -5.80
N ASN A 121 -12.85 -1.91 -6.24
CA ASN A 121 -13.16 -1.68 -7.66
C ASN A 121 -11.89 -1.62 -8.53
N LEU A 122 -10.80 -1.03 -8.01
CA LEU A 122 -9.51 -1.05 -8.69
C LEU A 122 -8.99 -2.47 -8.85
N GLU A 123 -9.04 -3.30 -7.80
CA GLU A 123 -8.61 -4.71 -7.89
C GLU A 123 -9.42 -5.50 -8.95
N LEU A 124 -10.72 -5.25 -9.05
CA LEU A 124 -11.57 -5.89 -10.06
C LEU A 124 -11.22 -5.46 -11.49
N LEU A 125 -10.91 -4.19 -11.72
CA LEU A 125 -10.61 -3.63 -13.05
C LEU A 125 -9.13 -3.75 -13.44
N PHE A 126 -8.26 -4.08 -12.48
CA PHE A 126 -6.86 -4.42 -12.69
C PHE A 126 -6.59 -5.86 -12.23
N PRO A 127 -7.13 -6.89 -12.92
CA PRO A 127 -6.79 -8.27 -12.59
C PRO A 127 -5.27 -8.46 -12.68
N LEU A 128 -4.66 -8.96 -11.60
CA LEU A 128 -3.26 -9.37 -11.58
C LEU A 128 -3.08 -10.55 -12.56
N LYS A 129 -2.82 -10.28 -13.84
CA LYS A 129 -2.28 -11.30 -14.73
C LYS A 129 -0.86 -11.56 -14.26
N ALA A 130 -0.67 -12.69 -13.55
CA ALA A 130 0.65 -13.27 -13.41
C ALA A 130 1.16 -13.57 -14.82
N GLU A 131 2.17 -12.82 -15.27
CA GLU A 131 3.00 -13.22 -16.41
C GLU A 131 3.74 -14.49 -16.01
N VAL A 132 3.08 -15.64 -16.18
CA VAL A 132 3.77 -16.93 -16.26
C VAL A 132 4.51 -16.89 -17.59
N ILE A 133 5.81 -16.62 -17.55
CA ILE A 133 6.72 -16.88 -18.66
C ILE A 133 6.67 -18.40 -18.91
N GLN A 134 5.73 -18.85 -19.74
CA GLN A 134 5.72 -20.21 -20.25
C GLN A 134 6.88 -20.34 -21.25
N SER A 135 8.04 -20.76 -20.77
CA SER A 135 9.01 -21.42 -21.63
C SER A 135 8.42 -22.76 -22.07
N SER A 136 7.75 -22.80 -23.21
CA SER A 136 7.28 -24.04 -23.82
C SER A 136 8.48 -24.85 -24.35
N PRO A 137 8.71 -26.11 -23.92
CA PRO A 137 9.60 -27.00 -24.64
C PRO A 137 8.83 -27.60 -25.83
N SER A 138 9.22 -27.21 -27.05
CA SER A 138 8.75 -27.85 -28.28
C SER A 138 9.36 -29.26 -28.40
N PRO A 139 8.58 -30.31 -28.73
CA PRO A 139 9.11 -31.56 -29.24
C PRO A 139 8.79 -31.68 -30.74
N GLU A 140 9.77 -31.44 -31.60
CA GLU A 140 9.69 -31.81 -33.01
C GLU A 140 10.82 -32.77 -33.41
N ASN A 141 10.44 -33.81 -34.14
CA ASN A 141 11.31 -34.79 -34.78
C ASN A 141 10.55 -35.29 -36.04
N PRO A 142 11.20 -35.84 -37.07
CA PRO A 142 12.06 -35.14 -38.02
C PRO A 142 11.71 -35.45 -39.50
N ALA A 143 12.03 -34.56 -40.45
CA ALA A 143 12.28 -34.93 -41.86
C ALA A 143 13.19 -33.89 -42.56
N ARG A 144 14.27 -34.38 -43.18
CA ARG A 144 15.38 -33.67 -43.88
C ARG A 144 15.10 -33.52 -45.41
N PRO A 145 16.07 -33.11 -46.29
CA PRO A 145 16.71 -31.79 -46.55
C PRO A 145 16.76 -31.53 -48.11
N PRO A 146 17.80 -30.94 -48.78
CA PRO A 146 18.62 -29.72 -48.57
C PRO A 146 18.62 -28.77 -49.81
N VAL A 147 18.99 -27.49 -49.67
CA VAL A 147 19.85 -26.79 -50.66
C VAL A 147 20.73 -25.77 -49.91
N ASP A 148 22.05 -25.91 -50.09
CA ASP A 148 23.13 -25.16 -49.45
C ASP A 148 23.34 -23.75 -50.04
N CYS A 149 23.79 -22.81 -49.19
CA CYS A 149 25.05 -22.08 -49.43
C CYS A 149 25.57 -21.40 -48.13
N ALA A 150 26.49 -22.11 -47.46
CA ALA A 150 27.74 -21.68 -46.79
C ALA A 150 28.23 -20.23 -47.05
N THR A 151 28.90 -19.45 -46.17
CA THR A 151 29.31 -19.50 -44.74
C THR A 151 29.90 -18.12 -44.37
N ASN A 152 30.03 -17.85 -43.06
CA ASN A 152 30.94 -16.93 -42.33
C ASN A 152 30.29 -15.61 -41.87
N ALA A 153 30.34 -15.14 -40.63
CA ALA A 153 30.81 -15.64 -39.33
C ALA A 153 30.33 -14.63 -38.24
N LEU A 154 29.81 -15.15 -37.12
CA LEU A 154 29.79 -14.55 -35.76
C LEU A 154 31.13 -14.97 -35.10
N PRO A 155 31.77 -14.30 -34.10
CA PRO A 155 31.23 -13.65 -32.90
C PRO A 155 31.87 -12.27 -32.56
N GLU A 156 31.38 -11.43 -31.65
CA GLU A 156 31.48 -11.54 -30.19
C GLU A 156 30.64 -10.42 -29.52
N ALA A 157 29.68 -10.78 -28.67
CA ALA A 157 29.14 -9.90 -27.63
C ALA A 157 28.33 -10.73 -26.62
N SER A 158 28.97 -11.73 -25.99
CA SER A 158 28.33 -12.53 -24.93
C SER A 158 28.97 -12.33 -23.55
N SER A 159 29.90 -11.39 -23.39
CA SER A 159 30.59 -11.17 -22.10
C SER A 159 29.95 -10.09 -21.21
N THR A 160 29.16 -9.16 -21.76
CA THR A 160 28.71 -7.97 -21.03
C THR A 160 27.52 -8.22 -20.10
N LEU A 161 26.61 -9.13 -20.45
CA LEU A 161 25.38 -9.37 -19.68
C LEU A 161 25.64 -10.08 -18.33
N GLY A 162 26.59 -11.02 -18.32
CA GLY A 162 26.95 -11.76 -17.10
C GLY A 162 27.72 -10.91 -16.09
N GLU A 163 28.58 -10.01 -16.58
CA GLU A 163 29.37 -9.10 -15.75
C GLU A 163 28.51 -8.01 -15.10
N GLU A 164 27.56 -7.42 -15.85
CA GLU A 164 26.62 -6.44 -15.31
C GLU A 164 25.71 -7.04 -14.23
N THR A 165 25.17 -8.24 -14.48
CA THR A 165 24.30 -8.92 -13.51
C THR A 165 25.06 -9.27 -12.22
N MET A 166 26.31 -9.73 -12.35
CA MET A 166 27.19 -10.01 -11.21
C MET A 166 27.56 -8.73 -10.45
N TYR A 167 27.79 -7.62 -11.15
CA TYR A 167 28.08 -6.32 -10.54
C TYR A 167 26.88 -5.80 -9.74
N ILE A 168 25.67 -5.85 -10.30
CA ILE A 168 24.43 -5.44 -9.63
C ILE A 168 24.20 -6.28 -8.36
N TYR A 169 24.37 -7.60 -8.45
CA TYR A 169 24.22 -8.50 -7.30
C TYR A 169 25.23 -8.19 -6.19
N ARG A 170 26.51 -7.98 -6.55
CA ARG A 170 27.57 -7.61 -5.58
C ARG A 170 27.33 -6.24 -4.96
N SER A 171 26.91 -5.26 -5.76
CA SER A 171 26.59 -3.91 -5.30
C SER A 171 25.42 -3.92 -4.31
N THR A 172 24.36 -4.67 -4.61
CA THR A 172 23.20 -4.84 -3.74
C THR A 172 23.59 -5.48 -2.40
N LEU A 173 24.38 -6.56 -2.42
CA LEU A 173 24.87 -7.19 -1.19
C LEU A 173 25.75 -6.27 -0.34
N ALA A 174 26.59 -5.45 -0.99
CA ALA A 174 27.40 -4.46 -0.29
C ALA A 174 26.53 -3.39 0.40
N ALA A 175 25.54 -2.84 -0.32
CA ALA A 175 24.59 -1.87 0.23
C ALA A 175 23.81 -2.44 1.43
N MET A 176 23.31 -3.67 1.34
CA MET A 176 22.61 -4.33 2.45
C MET A 176 23.49 -4.50 3.70
N ARG A 177 24.77 -4.83 3.53
CA ARG A 177 25.72 -4.94 4.66
C ARG A 177 25.98 -3.59 5.32
N VAL A 178 26.12 -2.52 4.54
CA VAL A 178 26.29 -1.15 5.05
C VAL A 178 25.05 -0.73 5.87
N ILE A 179 23.85 -0.95 5.35
CA ILE A 179 22.59 -0.64 6.06
C ILE A 179 22.50 -1.40 7.39
N LYS A 180 22.83 -2.70 7.41
CA LYS A 180 22.87 -3.51 8.65
C LYS A 180 23.92 -3.00 9.64
N GLY A 181 25.06 -2.49 9.16
CA GLY A 181 26.08 -1.87 10.00
C GLY A 181 25.60 -0.58 10.68
N LEU A 182 24.93 0.29 9.92
CA LEU A 182 24.35 1.55 10.44
C LEU A 182 23.24 1.32 11.47
N GLN A 183 22.46 0.24 11.31
CA GLN A 183 21.43 -0.16 12.28
C GLN A 183 22.03 -0.60 13.63
N LYS A 184 23.21 -1.23 13.64
CA LYS A 184 23.89 -1.66 14.88
C LYS A 184 24.68 -0.55 15.58
N ALA A 185 25.19 0.44 14.83
CA ALA A 185 25.96 1.56 15.37
C ALA A 185 25.08 2.75 15.82
N SER A 186 23.80 2.78 15.46
CA SER A 186 22.86 3.81 15.92
C SER A 186 22.46 3.57 17.38
N SER A 187 22.98 4.42 18.29
CA SER A 187 22.59 4.48 19.71
C SER A 187 21.18 5.09 19.95
N THR A 188 20.26 4.94 19.00
CA THR A 188 18.86 5.41 19.10
C THR A 188 17.89 4.27 18.79
N SER A 189 18.06 3.15 19.48
CA SER A 189 17.00 2.14 19.59
C SER A 189 15.88 2.72 20.44
N ASN A 190 14.91 3.35 19.78
CA ASN A 190 13.64 3.73 20.38
C ASN A 190 12.62 2.63 20.04
N PRO A 191 11.82 2.12 21.00
CA PRO A 191 10.75 1.15 20.71
C PRO A 191 9.68 1.64 19.71
N PHE A 192 9.72 2.92 19.32
CA PHE A 192 8.85 3.52 18.30
C PHE A 192 9.55 3.77 16.95
N SER A 193 10.75 3.22 16.72
CA SER A 193 11.45 3.36 15.44
C SER A 193 10.85 2.46 14.37
N PHE A 194 10.64 3.01 13.17
CA PHE A 194 10.03 2.33 12.01
C PHE A 194 10.67 0.97 11.64
N SER A 195 11.93 0.73 12.02
CA SER A 195 12.64 -0.53 11.78
C SER A 195 12.02 -1.74 12.50
N SER A 196 11.29 -1.56 13.60
CA SER A 196 10.66 -2.67 14.34
C SER A 196 9.38 -3.19 13.68
N LEU A 197 8.75 -2.40 12.80
CA LEU A 197 7.49 -2.75 12.15
C LEU A 197 7.65 -3.78 11.03
N PHE A 198 8.85 -3.92 10.45
CA PHE A 198 9.08 -4.79 9.29
C PHE A 198 9.98 -6.01 9.59
N SER A 199 10.46 -6.18 10.83
CA SER A 199 11.44 -7.22 11.18
C SER A 199 10.84 -8.56 11.66
N ASN A 200 9.51 -8.72 11.67
CA ASN A 200 8.87 -9.95 12.16
C ASN A 200 8.22 -10.74 11.03
N GLN A 201 9.00 -11.20 10.05
CA GLN A 201 8.67 -12.34 9.19
C GLN A 201 9.98 -12.92 8.66
N ASP A 202 10.74 -13.59 9.53
CA ASP A 202 11.72 -14.63 9.16
C ASP A 202 12.30 -15.21 10.45
N GLY A 203 11.80 -16.38 10.86
CA GLY A 203 12.30 -17.06 12.05
C GLY A 203 11.52 -18.32 12.36
N ASP A 204 11.54 -19.29 11.44
CA ASP A 204 11.11 -20.65 11.75
C ASP A 204 12.32 -21.54 12.09
N GLY A 205 12.16 -22.29 13.19
CA GLY A 205 12.87 -23.51 13.56
C GLY A 205 14.40 -23.53 13.65
N THR A 206 14.95 -23.54 14.87
CA THR A 206 15.84 -24.62 15.36
C THR A 206 16.04 -24.47 16.87
N GLY A 207 15.73 -25.54 17.60
CA GLY A 207 15.60 -25.55 19.05
C GLY A 207 16.90 -25.46 19.85
N ALA A 208 16.74 -25.00 21.09
CA ALA A 208 17.61 -25.36 22.21
C ALA A 208 16.74 -25.45 23.46
N VAL A 209 16.48 -26.69 23.87
CA VAL A 209 15.88 -27.02 25.16
C VAL A 209 16.95 -26.81 26.21
N THR A 210 16.69 -25.91 27.16
CA THR A 210 17.22 -26.02 28.51
C THR A 210 16.09 -25.70 29.46
N ALA A 211 15.68 -26.74 30.20
CA ALA A 211 15.01 -26.60 31.48
C ALA A 211 15.85 -25.69 32.39
N GLU A 212 15.20 -25.09 33.40
CA GLU A 212 15.61 -25.08 34.82
C GLU A 212 14.64 -24.16 35.60
N HIS A 213 13.95 -24.79 36.55
CA HIS A 213 13.36 -24.29 37.79
C HIS A 213 13.09 -22.77 38.00
N SER A 214 11.83 -22.44 38.31
CA SER A 214 11.52 -21.63 39.50
C SER A 214 10.08 -21.80 39.96
N ALA A 215 9.94 -22.19 41.22
CA ALA A 215 8.69 -22.39 41.94
C ALA A 215 8.04 -21.04 42.26
N ALA A 216 6.73 -20.92 42.01
CA ALA A 216 5.90 -19.85 42.55
C ALA A 216 4.95 -20.43 43.59
N ASN A 217 5.29 -20.22 44.86
CA ASN A 217 4.41 -20.48 46.00
C ASN A 217 3.22 -19.49 45.94
N SER A 218 2.01 -20.04 46.02
CA SER A 218 0.80 -19.31 46.41
C SER A 218 0.89 -18.87 47.88
N PRO A 219 0.15 -17.83 48.28
CA PRO A 219 -0.86 -18.13 49.29
C PRO A 219 -2.23 -17.49 49.02
N VAL A 220 -3.23 -18.31 49.29
CA VAL A 220 -4.63 -18.01 49.54
C VAL A 220 -4.81 -17.50 50.98
N SER A 221 -5.81 -16.62 51.18
CA SER A 221 -6.60 -16.31 52.41
C SER A 221 -6.61 -14.80 52.68
N GLN A 222 -7.68 -14.12 53.12
CA GLN A 222 -9.05 -14.49 53.49
C GLN A 222 -9.87 -13.19 53.61
N PHE A 223 -11.19 -13.34 53.56
CA PHE A 223 -12.24 -12.37 53.88
C PHE A 223 -11.98 -11.46 55.11
N CYS A 224 -12.47 -10.21 55.07
CA CYS A 224 -13.21 -9.64 56.18
C CYS A 224 -14.18 -8.54 55.74
N VAL A 225 -15.44 -8.72 56.12
CA VAL A 225 -16.56 -7.77 56.03
C VAL A 225 -16.60 -6.96 57.32
N ARG A 226 -16.78 -5.65 57.23
CA ARG A 226 -17.68 -4.90 58.11
C ARG A 226 -18.11 -3.59 57.47
#